data_AF-A0A2A2RJW9-F1
#
_entry.id   AF-A0A2A2RJW9-F1
#
_cell.length_a   1.000
_cell.length_b   1.000
_cell.length_c   1.000
_cell.angle_alpha   90.00
_cell.angle_beta   90.00
_cell.angle_gamma   90.00
#
_symmetry.space_group_name_H-M   'P 1'
#
loop_
_entity.id
_entity.type
_entity.pdbx_description
1 polymer ?
#
loop_
_entity_poly.entity_id
_entity_poly.type
_entity_poly.pdbx_seq_one_letter_code
_entity_poly.pdbx_strand_id
1 'polypeptide(L)'
;MVYFTVYLKNLNNGTGYVDTALADDQLMRDYLQFLDIGMKAHRAYAVVDPGANDTPVGIFAVNLADVAAITVTVPRHELQPDLFSAPTSAEANVPGAAAGASGVEPGQGDK
;
A
#
# COMPACT_ATOMS: atom_id res chain seq x y z
N MET A 1 -10.27 7.19 -3.16
CA MET A 1 -10.56 6.65 -1.81
C MET A 1 -9.30 6.35 -0.98
N VAL A 2 -9.27 6.84 0.27
CA VAL A 2 -8.28 6.49 1.29
C VAL A 2 -9.00 6.03 2.57
N TYR A 3 -8.56 4.93 3.16
CA TYR A 3 -9.16 4.39 4.40
C TYR A 3 -8.40 4.90 5.61
N PHE A 4 -9.14 5.55 6.52
CA PHE A 4 -8.61 6.10 7.76
C PHE A 4 -9.25 5.42 8.96
N THR A 5 -8.43 5.16 9.97
CA THR A 5 -8.87 4.91 11.34
C THR A 5 -8.49 6.13 12.17
N VAL A 6 -9.50 6.84 12.67
CA VAL A 6 -9.33 8.08 13.44
C VAL A 6 -9.60 7.80 14.90
N TYR A 7 -8.57 7.92 15.74
CA TYR A 7 -8.69 7.75 17.18
C TYR A 7 -9.12 9.06 17.81
N LEU A 8 -10.22 9.02 18.58
CA LEU A 8 -10.85 10.19 19.18
C LEU A 8 -10.84 10.07 20.71
N LYS A 9 -10.53 11.19 21.35
CA LYS A 9 -10.67 11.39 22.80
C LYS A 9 -12.16 11.54 23.13
N ASN A 10 -12.56 11.16 24.34
CA ASN A 10 -13.89 11.43 24.89
C ASN A 10 -15.07 10.75 24.16
N LEU A 11 -14.83 9.70 23.38
CA LEU A 11 -15.91 8.93 22.75
C LEU A 11 -16.50 7.95 23.77
N ASN A 12 -17.62 8.33 24.42
CA ASN A 12 -18.51 7.60 25.35
C ASN A 12 -17.93 6.65 26.43
N ASN A 13 -16.61 6.39 26.50
CA ASN A 13 -15.91 5.54 27.48
C ASN A 13 -14.36 5.73 27.47
N GLY A 14 -13.87 6.92 27.09
CA GLY A 14 -12.45 7.31 27.31
C GLY A 14 -11.53 7.21 26.09
N THR A 15 -11.73 6.25 25.18
CA THR A 15 -11.01 6.19 23.89
C THR A 15 -11.81 5.37 22.89
N GLY A 16 -12.04 5.91 21.71
CA GLY A 16 -12.72 5.22 20.62
C GLY A 16 -12.06 5.54 19.27
N TYR A 17 -12.40 4.77 18.25
CA TYR A 17 -11.97 5.06 16.89
C TYR A 17 -13.15 5.01 15.92
N VAL A 18 -12.99 5.73 14.81
CA VAL A 18 -13.93 5.72 13.69
C VAL A 18 -13.16 5.30 12.45
N ASP A 19 -13.61 4.22 11.81
CA ASP A 19 -13.14 3.83 10.49
C ASP A 19 -13.97 4.54 9.42
N THR A 20 -13.31 5.21 8.48
CA THR A 20 -13.98 5.94 7.40
C THR A 20 -13.18 5.89 6.10
N ALA A 21 -13.90 5.81 4.99
CA ALA A 21 -13.35 5.92 3.65
C ALA A 21 -13.61 7.35 3.13
N LEU A 22 -12.55 8.10 2.91
CA LEU A 22 -12.65 9.47 2.38
C LEU A 22 -12.18 9.50 0.93
N ALA A 23 -12.64 10.51 0.18
CA ALA A 23 -12.26 10.68 -1.23
C ALA A 23 -10.73 10.83 -1.40
N ASP A 24 -10.11 11.60 -0.50
CA ASP A 24 -8.72 12.05 -0.57
C ASP A 24 -8.01 12.04 0.80
N ASP A 25 -6.77 12.52 0.83
CA ASP A 25 -5.92 12.63 2.02
C ASP A 25 -6.02 13.99 2.74
N GLN A 26 -7.10 14.74 2.50
CA GLN A 26 -7.28 16.08 3.09
C GLN A 26 -7.32 16.05 4.62
N LEU A 27 -7.89 14.99 5.21
CA LEU A 27 -7.95 14.79 6.66
C LEU A 27 -6.55 14.80 7.29
N MET A 28 -5.59 14.06 6.71
CA MET A 28 -4.23 13.99 7.25
C MET A 28 -3.52 15.34 7.12
N ARG A 29 -3.66 16.01 5.97
CA ARG A 29 -3.05 17.31 5.71
C ARG A 29 -3.57 18.37 6.68
N ASP A 30 -4.87 18.43 6.86
CA ASP A 30 -5.52 19.36 7.79
C ASP A 30 -5.10 19.08 9.24
N TYR A 31 -4.97 17.81 9.63
CA TYR A 31 -4.53 17.43 10.97
C TYR A 31 -3.08 17.85 11.24
N LEU A 32 -2.16 17.58 10.31
CA LEU A 32 -0.77 18.03 10.42
C LEU A 32 -0.68 19.55 10.47
N GLN A 33 -1.44 20.25 9.65
CA GLN A 33 -1.48 21.72 9.65
C GLN A 33 -2.11 22.27 10.95
N PHE A 34 -3.11 21.58 11.50
CA PHE A 34 -3.68 21.92 12.81
C PHE A 34 -2.63 21.80 13.92
N LEU A 35 -1.81 20.75 13.91
CA LEU A 35 -0.73 20.56 14.89
C LEU A 35 0.36 21.62 14.76
N ASP A 36 0.66 22.10 13.55
CA ASP A 36 1.73 23.06 13.29
C ASP A 36 1.32 24.50 13.63
N ILE A 37 0.20 24.99 13.07
CA ILE A 37 -0.20 26.40 13.15
C ILE A 37 -1.51 26.65 13.91
N GLY A 38 -2.16 25.62 14.47
CA GLY A 38 -3.36 25.79 15.29
C GLY A 38 -4.58 26.27 14.51
N MET A 39 -4.83 25.69 13.33
CA MET A 39 -6.00 26.04 12.50
C MET A 39 -7.35 25.76 13.18
N LYS A 40 -8.44 26.19 12.53
CA LYS A 40 -9.80 25.87 12.98
C LYS A 40 -9.97 24.35 13.12
N ALA A 41 -10.31 23.92 14.33
CA ALA A 41 -10.30 22.51 14.69
C ALA A 41 -11.49 21.73 14.10
N HIS A 42 -12.63 22.35 13.83
CA HIS A 42 -13.78 21.65 13.23
C HIS A 42 -13.68 21.60 11.70
N ARG A 43 -13.64 20.38 11.14
CA ARG A 43 -13.60 20.11 9.71
C ARG A 43 -14.59 19.02 9.31
N ALA A 44 -14.99 19.06 8.04
CA ALA A 44 -15.93 18.11 7.44
C ALA A 44 -15.34 17.57 6.15
N TYR A 45 -15.44 16.26 5.96
CA TYR A 45 -14.85 15.51 4.86
C TYR A 45 -15.93 14.69 4.16
N ALA A 46 -15.85 14.56 2.83
CA ALA A 46 -16.76 13.73 2.07
C ALA A 46 -16.43 12.25 2.28
N VAL A 47 -17.40 11.48 2.75
CA VAL A 47 -17.31 10.02 2.85
C VAL A 47 -17.71 9.45 1.49
N VAL A 48 -16.87 8.56 0.97
CA VAL A 48 -17.11 7.87 -0.30
C VAL A 48 -17.52 6.42 -0.05
N ASP A 49 -18.41 5.91 -0.90
CA ASP A 49 -18.77 4.49 -0.86
C ASP A 49 -17.74 3.67 -1.65
N PRO A 50 -17.09 2.67 -1.01
CA PRO A 50 -16.14 1.80 -1.68
C PRO A 50 -16.74 1.03 -2.87
N GLY A 51 -18.06 0.85 -2.92
CA GLY A 51 -18.76 0.15 -4.02
C GLY A 51 -19.21 1.03 -5.18
N ALA A 52 -19.12 2.37 -5.07
CA ALA A 52 -19.82 3.29 -5.98
C ALA A 52 -18.91 4.33 -6.68
N ASN A 53 -17.68 3.95 -7.04
CA ASN A 53 -16.73 4.79 -7.82
C ASN A 53 -16.52 6.21 -7.24
N ASP A 54 -16.14 6.31 -5.97
CA ASP A 54 -15.87 7.57 -5.27
C ASP A 54 -17.08 8.55 -5.20
N THR A 55 -18.31 8.07 -5.40
CA THR A 55 -19.51 8.90 -5.20
C THR A 55 -19.65 9.27 -3.71
N PRO A 56 -19.83 10.57 -3.37
CA PRO A 56 -20.05 10.98 -1.99
C PRO A 56 -21.37 10.42 -1.46
N VAL A 57 -21.31 9.65 -0.37
CA VAL A 57 -22.48 9.06 0.29
C VAL A 57 -22.79 9.71 1.63
N GLY A 58 -21.89 10.53 2.15
CA GLY A 58 -22.09 11.22 3.41
C GLY A 58 -20.99 12.21 3.75
N ILE A 59 -21.08 12.77 4.95
CA ILE A 59 -20.11 13.72 5.49
C ILE A 59 -19.61 13.20 6.84
N PHE A 60 -18.30 13.14 6.99
CA PHE A 60 -17.61 12.88 8.25
C PHE A 60 -17.12 14.21 8.82
N ALA A 61 -17.74 14.66 9.91
CA ALA A 61 -17.34 15.89 10.60
C ALA A 61 -16.61 15.55 11.90
N VAL A 62 -15.46 16.19 12.12
CA VAL A 62 -14.59 15.92 13.27
C VAL A 62 -13.98 17.21 13.82
N ASN A 63 -13.79 17.24 15.14
CA ASN A 63 -12.96 18.22 15.79
C ASN A 63 -11.52 17.69 15.89
N LEU A 64 -10.58 18.28 15.14
CA LEU A 64 -9.17 17.90 15.10
C LEU A 64 -8.49 18.01 16.48
N ALA A 65 -9.00 18.84 17.39
CA ALA A 65 -8.50 18.91 18.77
C ALA A 65 -8.79 17.63 19.59
N ASP A 66 -9.87 16.93 19.24
CA ASP A 66 -10.28 15.68 19.87
C ASP A 66 -9.61 14.46 19.23
N VAL A 67 -8.89 14.63 18.12
CA VAL A 67 -8.12 13.57 17.47
C VAL A 67 -6.86 13.27 18.26
N ALA A 68 -6.72 12.02 18.68
CA ALA A 68 -5.53 11.50 19.37
C ALA A 68 -4.49 10.96 18.39
N ALA A 69 -4.93 10.27 17.34
CA ALA A 69 -4.08 9.70 16.30
C ALA A 69 -4.89 9.40 15.04
N ILE A 70 -4.21 9.32 13.90
CA ILE A 70 -4.79 8.91 12.62
C ILE A 70 -3.88 7.82 12.03
N THR A 71 -4.46 6.70 11.62
CA THR A 71 -3.75 5.67 10.85
C THR A 71 -4.40 5.49 9.49
N VAL A 72 -3.57 5.30 8.46
CA VAL A 72 -4.01 5.13 7.08
C VAL A 72 -3.83 3.67 6.69
N THR A 73 -4.89 3.04 6.20
CA THR A 73 -4.82 1.70 5.63
C THR A 73 -4.71 1.81 4.12
N VAL A 74 -3.52 1.52 3.59
CA VAL A 74 -3.33 1.36 2.15
C VAL A 74 -3.64 -0.10 1.81
N PRO A 75 -4.70 -0.40 1.02
CA PRO A 75 -4.99 -1.76 0.62
C PRO A 75 -3.78 -2.32 -0.14
N ARG A 76 -3.30 -3.48 0.31
CA ARG A 76 -2.05 -4.13 -0.11
C ARG A 76 -2.14 -4.75 -1.52
N HIS A 77 -2.79 -4.08 -2.48
CA HIS A 77 -3.00 -4.61 -3.83
C HIS A 77 -1.95 -4.14 -4.86
N GLU A 78 -1.01 -3.27 -4.47
CA GLU A 78 0.04 -2.73 -5.36
C GLU A 78 1.47 -2.98 -4.87
N LEU A 79 1.67 -3.81 -3.85
CA LEU A 79 3.01 -4.34 -3.55
C LEU A 79 3.22 -5.58 -4.42
N GLN A 80 3.67 -5.38 -5.66
CA GLN A 80 4.24 -6.44 -6.49
C GLN A 80 5.27 -7.24 -5.65
N PRO A 81 5.07 -8.54 -5.42
CA PRO A 81 6.04 -9.35 -4.68
C PRO A 81 7.33 -9.64 -5.47
N ASP A 82 7.48 -9.17 -6.71
CA ASP A 82 8.56 -9.60 -7.62
C ASP A 82 9.83 -8.74 -7.59
N LEU A 83 9.88 -7.63 -6.84
CA LEU A 83 11.06 -6.75 -6.79
C LEU A 83 12.24 -7.30 -5.98
N PHE A 84 12.08 -8.48 -5.35
CA PHE A 84 13.17 -9.20 -4.70
C PHE A 84 13.38 -10.59 -5.32
N SER A 85 13.44 -10.65 -6.66
CA SER A 85 14.10 -11.79 -7.30
C SER A 85 15.59 -11.72 -6.94
N ALA A 86 16.05 -12.67 -6.11
CA ALA A 86 17.48 -12.84 -5.84
C ALA A 86 18.25 -12.87 -7.17
N PRO A 87 19.43 -12.23 -7.27
CA PRO A 87 20.22 -12.35 -8.48
C PRO A 87 20.52 -13.82 -8.69
N THR A 88 19.97 -14.39 -9.77
CA THR A 88 20.41 -15.68 -10.28
C THR A 88 21.92 -15.59 -10.41
N SER A 89 22.62 -16.43 -9.66
CA SER A 89 24.06 -16.50 -9.73
C SER A 89 24.38 -16.95 -11.15
N ALA A 90 24.86 -16.01 -11.97
CA ALA A 90 25.41 -16.34 -13.26
C ALA A 90 26.51 -17.36 -13.03
N GLU A 91 26.23 -18.63 -13.38
CA GLU A 91 27.24 -19.66 -13.48
C GLU A 91 28.34 -19.12 -14.39
N ALA A 92 29.48 -18.81 -13.76
CA ALA A 92 30.68 -18.42 -14.45
C ALA A 92 31.04 -19.55 -15.41
N ASN A 93 30.86 -19.31 -16.70
CA ASN A 93 31.45 -20.14 -17.74
C ASN A 93 32.97 -19.98 -17.64
N VAL A 94 33.63 -20.86 -16.89
CA VAL A 94 35.08 -20.91 -16.79
C VAL A 94 35.60 -21.62 -18.05
N PRO A 95 36.40 -20.94 -18.91
CA PRO A 95 36.89 -21.53 -20.14
C PRO A 95 38.09 -22.44 -19.86
N GLY A 96 37.94 -23.72 -20.20
CA GLY A 96 39.04 -24.62 -20.55
C GLY A 96 39.47 -25.63 -19.47
N ALA A 97 39.23 -26.92 -19.73
CA ALA A 97 40.25 -27.98 -19.76
C ALA A 97 39.62 -29.39 -19.80
N ALA A 98 39.80 -30.04 -20.95
CA ALA A 98 40.10 -31.47 -21.17
C ALA A 98 39.13 -32.63 -20.83
N ALA A 99 39.22 -33.63 -21.70
CA ALA A 99 38.73 -35.03 -21.67
C ALA A 99 37.31 -35.24 -22.23
N GLY A 100 37.05 -35.98 -23.31
CA GLY A 100 37.79 -37.07 -23.93
C GLY A 100 37.04 -38.40 -23.71
N ALA A 101 36.19 -38.80 -24.66
CA ALA A 101 35.72 -40.16 -25.01
C ALA A 101 34.38 -40.03 -25.76
N SER A 102 34.34 -40.11 -27.10
CA SER A 102 34.29 -41.33 -27.92
C SER A 102 32.98 -42.12 -27.79
N GLY A 103 32.19 -42.23 -28.86
CA GLY A 103 31.02 -43.10 -28.89
C GLY A 103 29.96 -42.93 -30.00
N VAL A 104 30.37 -42.90 -31.28
CA VAL A 104 29.68 -43.49 -32.46
C VAL A 104 28.24 -43.06 -32.83
N GLU A 105 28.12 -42.30 -33.92
CA GLU A 105 26.91 -42.17 -34.76
C GLU A 105 26.68 -43.43 -35.61
N PRO A 106 25.43 -43.72 -36.01
CA PRO A 106 25.20 -44.31 -37.32
C PRO A 106 24.37 -43.35 -38.20
N GLY A 107 25.03 -42.83 -39.23
CA GLY A 107 24.39 -42.19 -40.37
C GLY A 107 23.59 -43.20 -41.20
N GLN A 108 22.37 -42.81 -41.55
CA GLN A 108 21.53 -43.56 -42.48
C GLN A 108 21.66 -42.91 -43.86
N GLY A 109 22.40 -43.58 -44.75
CA GLY A 109 22.59 -43.22 -46.14
C GLY A 109 21.97 -44.27 -47.07
N ASP A 110 21.12 -43.76 -47.95
CA ASP A 110 20.44 -44.33 -49.11
C ASP A 110 21.20 -45.42 -49.91
N LYS A 111 20.52 -46.56 -50.17
CA LYS A 111 20.30 -47.18 -51.50
C LYS A 111 19.59 -48.53 -51.40
#